data_AF-A0A090RT93-F1
#
_entry.id   AF-A0A090RT93-F1
#
_cell.length_a   1.000
_cell.length_b   1.000
_cell.length_c   1.000
_cell.angle_alpha   90.00
_cell.angle_beta   90.00
_cell.angle_gamma   90.00
#
_symmetry.space_group_name_H-M   'P 1'
#
loop_
_entity.id
_entity.type
_entity.pdbx_description
1 polymer ?
#
loop_
_entity_poly.entity_id
_entity_poly.type
_entity_poly.pdbx_seq_one_letter_code
_entity_poly.pdbx_strand_id
1 'polypeptide(L)'
;MGTGKPVIGYLVEFDALPGLGNDTVPTKTPAKNGNTNGHGCGHNLIGSSSIGAAIALKNHMEKEGIAGTIKVIGCPAEEALNGKNYMVSAGAFDDLDVCLHNHPAMVNAALNFHSTASIDLLIEWNGVTAHAGTAPWTVGAHCMPLKFS
;
A
#
# COMPACT_ATOMS: atom_id res chain seq x y z
N MET A 1 13.41 15.99 -10.50
CA MET A 1 14.74 16.47 -10.94
C MET A 1 14.75 16.50 -12.46
N GLY A 2 15.35 17.52 -13.07
CA GLY A 2 15.31 17.71 -14.53
C GLY A 2 14.21 18.64 -15.01
N THR A 3 14.20 18.92 -16.32
CA THR A 3 13.26 19.82 -16.99
C THR A 3 12.84 19.25 -18.34
N GLY A 4 11.60 19.49 -18.72
CA GLY A 4 11.06 19.03 -20.01
C GLY A 4 10.54 17.59 -19.96
N LYS A 5 10.31 17.04 -21.15
CA LYS A 5 9.73 15.71 -21.34
C LYS A 5 10.80 14.68 -21.76
N PRO A 6 10.59 13.39 -21.47
CA PRO A 6 9.44 12.83 -20.76
C PRO A 6 9.51 13.08 -19.24
N VAL A 7 8.34 13.11 -18.60
CA VAL A 7 8.18 13.11 -17.15
C VAL A 7 7.97 11.67 -16.68
N ILE A 8 8.98 11.10 -16.03
CA ILE A 8 9.03 9.72 -15.55
C ILE A 8 8.79 9.72 -14.04
N GLY A 9 7.69 9.12 -13.60
CA GLY A 9 7.37 8.91 -12.19
C GLY A 9 7.88 7.57 -11.67
N TYR A 10 8.36 7.54 -10.44
CA TYR A 10 8.63 6.33 -9.65
C TYR A 10 7.68 6.32 -8.45
N LEU A 11 6.77 5.35 -8.41
CA LEU A 11 5.79 5.20 -7.33
C LEU A 11 6.37 4.35 -6.19
N VAL A 12 6.37 4.94 -5.00
CA VAL A 12 6.98 4.38 -3.79
C VAL A 12 5.94 4.16 -2.72
N GLU A 13 5.52 2.91 -2.53
CA GLU A 13 4.66 2.52 -1.43
C GLU A 13 5.49 2.30 -0.17
N PHE A 14 4.94 2.69 0.99
CA PHE A 14 5.71 2.72 2.24
C PHE A 14 4.90 2.43 3.50
N ASP A 15 3.63 2.05 3.40
CA ASP A 15 2.82 1.66 4.55
C ASP A 15 3.22 0.28 5.10
N ALA A 16 2.86 0.04 6.36
CA ALA A 16 3.11 -1.19 7.09
C ALA A 16 1.78 -1.80 7.53
N LEU A 17 1.78 -3.11 7.75
CA LEU A 17 0.61 -3.87 8.16
C LEU A 17 0.54 -4.02 9.69
N PRO A 18 -0.65 -3.88 10.30
CA PRO A 18 -0.84 -4.11 11.72
C PRO A 18 -0.65 -5.58 12.08
N GLY A 19 -0.08 -5.84 13.26
CA GLY A 19 0.15 -7.19 13.78
C GLY A 19 1.32 -7.94 13.13
N LEU A 20 2.04 -7.32 12.20
CA LEU A 20 3.21 -7.89 11.53
C LEU A 20 4.56 -7.39 12.06
N GLY A 21 4.58 -6.80 13.26
CA GLY A 21 5.82 -6.40 13.93
C GLY A 21 6.78 -7.57 14.14
N ASN A 22 7.92 -7.54 13.46
CA ASN A 22 8.93 -8.59 13.47
C ASN A 22 10.33 -8.00 13.72
N ASP A 23 11.16 -8.71 14.47
CA ASP A 23 12.59 -8.41 14.61
C ASP A 23 13.33 -8.67 13.28
N THR A 24 14.59 -8.25 13.16
CA THR A 24 15.38 -8.40 11.93
C THR A 24 15.93 -9.83 11.75
N VAL A 25 15.04 -10.82 11.80
CA VAL A 25 15.32 -12.25 11.68
C VAL A 25 14.30 -12.93 10.77
N PRO A 26 14.65 -14.03 10.09
CA PRO A 26 13.78 -14.68 9.10
C PRO A 26 12.63 -15.49 9.74
N THR A 27 12.57 -15.56 11.07
CA THR A 27 11.52 -16.24 11.83
C THR A 27 10.55 -15.24 12.43
N LYS A 28 9.30 -15.65 12.68
CA LYS A 28 8.31 -14.83 13.37
C LYS A 28 8.74 -14.59 14.82
N THR A 29 9.34 -13.43 15.07
CA THR A 29 9.87 -13.01 16.36
C THR A 29 9.41 -11.58 16.62
N PRO A 30 8.65 -11.30 17.70
CA PRO A 30 8.19 -9.95 17.99
C PRO A 30 9.33 -8.93 18.01
N ALA A 31 9.09 -7.74 17.46
CA ALA A 31 10.10 -6.69 17.43
C ALA A 31 10.49 -6.28 18.87
N LYS A 32 11.80 -6.21 19.14
CA LYS A 32 12.35 -5.90 20.48
C LYS A 32 11.93 -4.53 21.01
N ASN A 33 11.62 -3.59 20.12
CA ASN A 33 11.21 -2.23 20.46
C ASN A 33 9.70 -2.11 20.77
N GLY A 34 8.96 -3.23 20.77
CA GLY A 34 7.51 -3.24 21.01
C GLY A 34 6.67 -2.75 19.84
N ASN A 35 7.26 -2.49 18.66
CA ASN A 35 6.49 -2.14 17.47
C ASN A 35 5.68 -3.36 17.00
N THR A 36 4.36 -3.18 16.89
CA THR A 36 3.42 -4.22 16.46
C THR A 36 3.15 -4.21 14.95
N ASN A 37 3.67 -3.22 14.21
CA ASN A 37 3.51 -3.09 12.77
C ASN A 37 4.75 -3.56 12.01
N GLY A 38 4.56 -4.10 10.80
CA GLY A 38 5.69 -4.50 9.95
C GLY A 38 5.34 -4.58 8.47
N HIS A 39 6.38 -4.56 7.62
CA HIS A 39 6.26 -4.58 6.16
C HIS A 39 6.16 -6.02 5.63
N GLY A 40 5.06 -6.71 5.95
CA GLY A 40 4.81 -8.08 5.46
C GLY A 40 4.75 -8.19 3.93
N CYS A 41 4.32 -7.12 3.26
CA CYS A 41 4.29 -7.02 1.79
C CYS A 41 5.61 -6.47 1.19
N GLY A 42 6.58 -6.10 2.04
CA GLY A 42 7.90 -5.65 1.60
C GLY A 42 8.00 -4.18 1.17
N HIS A 43 7.07 -3.31 1.57
CA HIS A 43 7.10 -1.89 1.20
C HIS A 43 8.37 -1.15 1.67
N ASN A 44 9.05 -1.66 2.71
CA ASN A 44 10.37 -1.18 3.11
C ASN A 44 11.44 -1.33 2.01
N LEU A 45 11.31 -2.32 1.13
CA LEU A 45 12.23 -2.54 0.02
C LEU A 45 11.92 -1.61 -1.16
N ILE A 46 10.64 -1.33 -1.41
CA ILE A 46 10.15 -0.52 -2.53
C ILE A 46 10.78 0.88 -2.53
N GLY A 47 10.87 1.50 -1.36
CA GLY A 47 11.51 2.80 -1.20
C GLY A 47 12.97 2.78 -1.65
N SER A 48 13.76 1.85 -1.12
CA SER A 48 15.19 1.75 -1.45
C SER A 48 15.43 1.43 -2.92
N SER A 49 14.67 0.48 -3.50
CA SER A 49 14.83 0.04 -4.89
C SER A 49 14.43 1.13 -5.88
N SER A 50 13.28 1.77 -5.66
CA SER A 50 12.75 2.81 -6.55
C SER A 50 13.61 4.08 -6.54
N ILE A 51 14.04 4.51 -5.36
CA ILE A 51 14.91 5.69 -5.23
C ILE A 51 16.28 5.40 -5.85
N GLY A 52 16.84 4.20 -5.61
CA GLY A 52 18.08 3.77 -6.26
C GLY A 52 17.97 3.78 -7.79
N ALA A 53 16.87 3.26 -8.35
CA ALA A 53 16.61 3.28 -9.78
C ALA A 53 16.48 4.71 -10.33
N ALA A 54 15.77 5.60 -9.64
CA ALA A 54 15.63 7.00 -10.03
C ALA A 54 16.99 7.74 -10.04
N ILE A 55 17.85 7.48 -9.06
CA ILE A 55 19.22 8.03 -9.01
C ILE A 55 20.07 7.47 -10.16
N ALA A 56 20.00 6.17 -10.42
CA ALA A 56 20.73 5.53 -11.51
C ALA A 56 20.33 6.12 -12.87
N LEU A 57 19.02 6.28 -13.10
CA LEU A 57 18.49 6.90 -14.32
C LEU A 57 18.94 8.36 -14.45
N LYS A 58 18.86 9.15 -13.37
CA LYS A 58 19.35 10.54 -13.35
C LYS A 58 20.81 10.61 -13.80
N ASN A 59 21.67 9.79 -13.20
CA ASN A 59 23.11 9.81 -13.50
C ASN A 59 23.37 9.40 -14.96
N HIS A 60 22.60 8.45 -15.49
CA HIS A 60 22.69 8.06 -16.89
C HIS A 60 22.24 9.19 -17.83
N MET A 61 21.14 9.87 -17.51
CA MET A 61 20.65 11.01 -18.28
C MET A 61 21.66 12.16 -18.31
N GLU A 62 22.26 12.49 -17.17
CA GLU A 62 23.31 13.52 -17.08
C GLU A 62 24.55 13.16 -17.89
N LYS A 63 24.98 11.89 -17.84
CA LYS A 63 26.14 11.39 -18.58
C LYS A 63 25.95 11.45 -20.09
N GLU A 64 24.77 11.07 -20.58
CA GLU A 64 24.49 10.96 -22.02
C GLU A 64 23.83 12.23 -22.60
N GLY A 65 23.61 13.26 -21.77
CA GLY A 65 22.96 14.50 -22.21
C GLY A 65 21.47 14.33 -22.56
N ILE A 66 20.80 13.35 -21.95
CA ILE A 66 19.39 13.04 -22.21
C ILE A 66 18.52 13.98 -21.37
N ALA A 67 17.66 14.75 -22.04
CA ALA A 67 16.69 15.61 -21.37
C ALA A 67 15.50 14.82 -20.82
N GLY A 68 14.88 15.33 -19.77
CA GLY A 68 13.68 14.75 -19.16
C GLY A 68 13.54 15.16 -17.69
N THR A 69 12.44 14.72 -17.08
CA THR A 69 12.11 14.99 -15.69
C THR A 69 11.86 13.68 -14.96
N ILE A 70 12.52 13.46 -13.82
CA ILE A 70 12.26 12.33 -12.93
C ILE A 70 11.50 12.83 -11.70
N LYS A 71 10.38 12.18 -11.37
CA LYS A 71 9.61 12.42 -10.15
C LYS A 71 9.58 11.16 -9.29
N VAL A 72 9.77 11.32 -7.99
CA VAL A 72 9.56 10.24 -7.01
C VAL A 72 8.30 10.59 -6.23
N ILE A 73 7.35 9.66 -6.19
CA ILE A 73 6.01 9.88 -5.66
C ILE A 73 5.78 8.87 -4.55
N GLY A 74 5.66 9.35 -3.31
CA GLY A 74 5.30 8.51 -2.17
C GLY A 74 3.81 8.17 -2.18
N CYS A 75 3.47 6.89 -2.03
CA CYS A 75 2.12 6.37 -1.89
C CYS A 75 1.90 5.80 -0.48
N PRO A 76 1.08 6.45 0.36
CA PRO A 76 0.63 5.85 1.61
C PRO A 76 -0.48 4.82 1.34
N ALA A 77 -0.77 4.00 2.35
CA ALA A 77 -2.02 3.24 2.46
C ALA A 77 -2.39 2.42 1.20
N GLU A 78 -1.43 1.68 0.68
CA GLU A 78 -1.67 0.74 -0.41
C GLU A 78 -2.50 -0.45 0.07
N GLU A 79 -2.20 -0.97 1.26
CA GLU A 79 -2.83 -2.17 1.84
C GLU A 79 -4.32 -1.93 2.16
N ALA A 80 -4.70 -0.67 2.33
CA ALA A 80 -6.09 -0.23 2.56
C ALA A 80 -6.78 0.24 1.26
N LEU A 81 -6.16 0.00 0.10
CA LEU A 81 -6.67 0.26 -1.25
C LEU A 81 -7.18 1.68 -1.50
N ASN A 82 -6.68 2.65 -0.73
CA ASN A 82 -7.23 4.00 -0.73
C ASN A 82 -6.22 5.07 -1.15
N GLY A 83 -4.92 4.88 -0.91
CA GLY A 83 -3.91 5.92 -1.11
C GLY A 83 -3.87 6.44 -2.54
N LYS A 84 -3.81 5.53 -3.51
CA LYS A 84 -3.75 5.87 -4.93
C LYS A 84 -4.99 6.64 -5.40
N ASN A 85 -6.18 6.34 -4.86
CA ASN A 85 -7.42 7.04 -5.22
C ASN A 85 -7.38 8.52 -4.80
N TYR A 86 -6.88 8.80 -3.59
CA TYR A 86 -6.68 10.17 -3.12
C TYR A 86 -5.60 10.89 -3.93
N MET A 87 -4.50 10.20 -4.26
CA MET A 87 -3.42 10.77 -5.08
C MET A 87 -3.88 11.13 -6.49
N VAL A 88 -4.66 10.25 -7.14
CA VAL A 88 -5.28 10.53 -8.45
C VAL A 88 -6.21 11.74 -8.34
N SER A 89 -7.06 11.78 -7.32
CA SER A 89 -7.99 12.91 -7.10
C SER A 89 -7.27 14.24 -6.85
N ALA A 90 -6.06 14.20 -6.28
CA ALA A 90 -5.21 15.36 -6.04
C ALA A 90 -4.31 15.72 -7.23
N GLY A 91 -4.41 15.01 -8.36
CA GLY A 91 -3.62 15.28 -9.57
C GLY A 91 -2.15 14.85 -9.48
N ALA A 92 -1.80 13.92 -8.57
CA ALA A 92 -0.42 13.51 -8.34
C ALA A 92 0.26 12.87 -9.56
N PHE A 93 -0.52 12.43 -10.55
CA PHE A 93 -0.05 11.73 -11.74
C PHE A 93 -0.29 12.50 -13.05
N ASP A 94 -0.93 13.68 -13.00
CA ASP A 94 -1.52 14.36 -14.18
C ASP A 94 -0.50 14.75 -15.25
N ASP A 95 0.74 15.00 -14.85
CA ASP A 95 1.79 15.46 -15.75
C ASP A 95 2.87 14.40 -16.04
N LEU A 96 2.65 13.15 -15.62
CA LEU A 96 3.53 12.03 -15.93
C LEU A 96 3.29 11.52 -17.35
N ASP A 97 4.35 11.30 -18.11
CA ASP A 97 4.27 10.56 -19.38
C ASP A 97 4.35 9.04 -19.12
N VAL A 98 5.01 8.61 -18.04
CA VAL A 98 5.07 7.22 -17.58
C VAL A 98 5.21 7.15 -16.05
N CYS A 99 4.60 6.14 -15.42
CA CYS A 99 4.79 5.84 -14.00
C CYS A 99 5.32 4.42 -13.85
N LEU A 100 6.46 4.27 -13.18
CA LEU A 100 7.13 3.00 -12.91
C LEU A 100 6.92 2.62 -11.45
N HIS A 101 6.69 1.34 -11.22
CA HIS A 101 6.57 0.75 -9.90
C HIS A 101 7.26 -0.61 -9.88
N ASN A 102 7.76 -1.01 -8.72
CA ASN A 102 8.27 -2.36 -8.49
C ASN A 102 7.70 -2.90 -7.18
N HIS A 103 7.41 -4.20 -7.17
CA HIS A 103 6.96 -4.90 -5.99
C HIS A 103 7.94 -6.04 -5.68
N PRO A 104 8.39 -6.22 -4.42
CA PRO A 104 9.26 -7.32 -4.05
C PRO A 104 8.59 -8.66 -4.34
N ALA A 105 9.37 -9.57 -4.92
CA ALA A 105 8.95 -10.93 -5.25
C ALA A 105 10.17 -11.86 -5.23
N MET A 106 9.91 -13.17 -5.33
CA MET A 106 10.97 -14.17 -5.44
C MET A 106 11.71 -14.15 -6.79
N VAL A 107 11.19 -13.42 -7.76
CA VAL A 107 11.72 -13.34 -9.13
C VAL A 107 11.89 -11.87 -9.52
N ASN A 108 13.01 -11.55 -10.17
CA ASN A 108 13.22 -10.26 -10.79
C ASN A 108 12.81 -10.32 -12.26
N ALA A 109 11.63 -9.80 -12.59
CA ALA A 109 11.10 -9.77 -13.94
C ALA A 109 10.23 -8.54 -14.18
N ALA A 110 10.23 -8.04 -15.42
CA ALA A 110 9.20 -7.11 -15.87
C ALA A 110 7.94 -7.91 -16.19
N LEU A 111 6.87 -7.66 -15.45
CA LEU A 111 5.60 -8.35 -15.61
C LEU A 111 4.59 -7.41 -16.25
N ASN A 112 3.87 -7.90 -17.25
CA ASN A 112 2.68 -7.27 -17.80
C ASN A 112 1.49 -8.14 -17.43
N PHE A 113 0.85 -7.85 -16.31
CA PHE A 113 -0.29 -8.59 -15.80
C PHE A 113 -1.31 -7.65 -15.16
N HIS A 114 -2.54 -8.12 -15.03
CA HIS A 114 -3.60 -7.44 -14.29
C HIS A 114 -3.84 -8.17 -12.97
N SER A 115 -4.01 -7.43 -11.89
CA SER A 115 -4.47 -7.98 -10.61
C SER A 115 -5.98 -8.11 -10.59
N THR A 116 -6.50 -8.84 -9.61
CA THR A 116 -7.94 -8.92 -9.35
C THR A 116 -8.45 -7.59 -8.80
N ALA A 117 -9.64 -7.18 -9.24
CA ALA A 117 -10.35 -6.07 -8.63
C ALA A 117 -10.80 -6.46 -7.21
N SER A 118 -10.58 -5.57 -6.25
CA SER A 118 -10.95 -5.74 -4.84
C SER A 118 -11.96 -4.68 -4.43
N ILE A 119 -12.93 -5.05 -3.58
CA ILE A 119 -13.93 -4.15 -3.01
C ILE A 119 -14.03 -4.48 -1.51
N ASP A 120 -13.89 -3.45 -0.67
CA ASP A 120 -14.13 -3.57 0.77
C ASP A 120 -15.58 -3.22 1.09
N LEU A 121 -16.24 -4.08 1.89
CA LEU A 121 -17.61 -3.89 2.33
C LEU A 121 -17.66 -3.85 3.85
N LEU A 122 -18.21 -2.78 4.41
CA LEU A 122 -18.64 -2.73 5.80
C LEU A 122 -20.09 -3.18 5.87
N ILE A 123 -20.35 -4.28 6.59
CA ILE A 123 -21.70 -4.79 6.81
C ILE A 123 -22.07 -4.58 8.28
N GLU A 124 -23.09 -3.77 8.52
CA GLU A 124 -23.63 -3.49 9.85
C GLU A 124 -24.97 -4.19 10.00
N TRP A 125 -25.10 -5.01 11.05
CA TRP A 125 -26.36 -5.62 11.43
C TRP A 125 -27.04 -4.77 12.51
N ASN A 126 -28.28 -4.39 12.23
CA ASN A 126 -29.14 -3.69 13.16
C ASN A 126 -30.21 -4.65 13.67
N GLY A 127 -30.22 -4.91 14.97
CA GLY A 127 -31.23 -5.74 15.63
C GLY A 127 -31.71 -5.12 16.93
N VAL A 128 -32.67 -5.77 17.56
CA VAL A 128 -33.22 -5.34 18.85
C VAL A 128 -32.67 -6.25 19.94
N THR A 129 -32.27 -5.66 21.07
CA THR A 129 -31.77 -6.42 22.21
C THR A 129 -32.93 -7.17 22.89
N ALA A 130 -32.70 -8.41 23.29
CA ALA A 130 -33.63 -9.20 24.08
C ALA A 130 -32.89 -10.00 25.16
N HIS A 131 -33.60 -10.36 26.22
CA HIS A 131 -33.04 -11.22 27.25
C HIS A 131 -32.86 -12.64 26.70
N ALA A 132 -31.59 -13.06 26.54
CA ALA A 132 -31.22 -14.30 25.85
C ALA A 132 -31.90 -15.55 26.42
N GLY A 133 -32.11 -15.61 27.74
CA GLY A 133 -32.67 -16.79 28.41
C GLY A 133 -34.19 -16.80 28.67
N THR A 134 -34.89 -15.68 28.49
CA THR A 134 -36.32 -15.58 28.88
C THR A 134 -37.24 -15.15 27.75
N ALA A 135 -36.75 -14.39 26.77
CA ALA A 135 -37.59 -13.90 25.69
C ALA A 135 -36.82 -13.66 24.39
N PRO A 136 -36.02 -14.62 23.88
CA PRO A 136 -35.29 -14.42 22.62
C PRO A 136 -36.21 -14.20 21.40
N TRP A 137 -37.45 -14.68 21.44
CA TRP A 137 -38.44 -14.56 20.35
C TRP A 137 -39.22 -13.23 20.33
N THR A 138 -39.13 -12.39 21.36
CA THR A 138 -39.86 -11.11 21.38
C THR A 138 -39.26 -10.07 20.44
N VAL A 139 -38.07 -10.36 19.89
CA VAL A 139 -37.40 -9.54 18.89
C VAL A 139 -37.17 -10.39 17.64
N GLY A 140 -37.75 -9.98 16.50
CA GLY A 140 -37.63 -10.72 15.24
C GLY A 140 -36.22 -10.76 14.65
N ALA A 141 -35.29 -9.94 15.16
CA ALA A 141 -33.88 -9.95 14.83
C ALA A 141 -33.04 -9.65 16.08
N HIS A 142 -32.36 -10.67 16.60
CA HIS A 142 -31.41 -10.54 17.70
C HIS A 142 -30.04 -10.20 17.12
N CYS A 143 -29.49 -9.03 17.47
CA CYS A 143 -28.11 -8.68 17.12
C CYS A 143 -27.30 -8.52 18.39
N MET A 144 -26.49 -9.52 18.74
CA MET A 144 -25.43 -9.30 19.72
C MET A 144 -24.34 -8.47 19.05
N PRO A 145 -23.76 -7.46 19.72
CA PRO A 145 -22.56 -6.81 19.22
C PRO A 145 -21.45 -7.86 19.17
N LEU A 146 -21.07 -8.29 17.97
CA LEU A 146 -19.85 -9.05 17.76
C LEU A 146 -18.67 -8.11 18.03
N LYS A 147 -18.21 -8.10 19.29
CA LYS A 147 -16.90 -7.56 19.61
C LYS A 147 -15.86 -8.56 19.09
N PHE A 148 -15.26 -8.25 17.95
CA PHE A 148 -14.02 -8.90 17.55
C PHE A 148 -12.92 -8.38 18.49
N SER A 149 -12.28 -9.30 19.22
CA SER A 149 -11.13 -9.06 20.10
C SER A 149 -9.84 -9.03 19.30
#